data_AF-A0A3D2KH33-F1
#
_entry.id   AF-A0A3D2KH33-F1
#
_cell.length_a   1.000
_cell.length_b   1.000
_cell.length_c   1.000
_cell.angle_alpha   90.00
_cell.angle_beta   90.00
_cell.angle_gamma   90.00
#
_symmetry.space_group_name_H-M   'P 1'
#
loop_
_entity.id
_entity.type
_entity.pdbx_description
1 polymer ?
#
loop_
_entity_poly.entity_id
_entity_poly.type
_entity_poly.pdbx_seq_one_letter_code
_entity_poly.pdbx_strand_id
1 'polypeptide(L)'
;MKRNTNTLIIGLILIICVIFPMLTQGIMCNDEVQLRLSAQMGIGHFFKNYFVTECLEKGRMLGAIGNMKFLGYIFENRYVYRSVDIIFLLAGIALFGYVIYLLFKNVKFSIFVSIMILVFLPITFEHSLPNAFVILTMQPLILLEVSIILYIKYIEQENIRALIGCVFLFLWAMCL
;
A
#
# COMPACT_ATOMS: atom_id res chain seq x y z
N MET A 1 11.55 -30.95 -12.29
CA MET A 1 11.43 -29.61 -11.66
C MET A 1 11.70 -29.77 -10.15
N LYS A 2 12.98 -29.70 -9.72
CA LYS A 2 13.32 -29.79 -8.28
C LYS A 2 12.85 -28.50 -7.61
N ARG A 3 11.71 -28.58 -6.91
CA ARG A 3 11.20 -27.48 -6.08
C ARG A 3 12.24 -27.26 -4.98
N ASN A 4 12.96 -26.14 -5.05
CA ASN A 4 14.05 -25.82 -4.12
C ASN A 4 13.47 -25.69 -2.70
N THR A 5 13.68 -26.70 -1.86
CA THR A 5 13.27 -26.68 -0.45
C THR A 5 13.78 -25.44 0.27
N ASN A 6 14.98 -24.97 -0.10
CA ASN A 6 15.61 -23.77 0.45
C ASN A 6 14.81 -22.48 0.17
N THR A 7 14.24 -22.32 -1.03
CA THR A 7 13.42 -21.13 -1.34
C THR A 7 12.09 -21.15 -0.58
N LEU A 8 11.56 -22.36 -0.34
CA LEU A 8 10.33 -22.55 0.44
C LEU A 8 10.58 -22.20 1.93
N ILE A 9 11.71 -22.64 2.48
CA ILE A 9 12.13 -22.34 3.86
C ILE A 9 12.34 -20.83 4.04
N ILE A 10 13.05 -20.17 3.12
CA ILE A 10 13.28 -18.71 3.18
C ILE A 10 11.96 -17.94 3.15
N GLY A 11 11.02 -18.34 2.28
CA GLY A 11 9.68 -17.74 2.24
C GLY A 11 8.92 -17.91 3.55
N LEU A 12 9.02 -19.08 4.18
CA LEU A 12 8.38 -19.39 5.46
C LEU A 12 8.96 -18.54 6.60
N ILE A 13 10.29 -18.36 6.62
CA ILE A 13 10.98 -17.49 7.58
C ILE A 13 10.52 -16.03 7.41
N LEU A 14 10.41 -15.53 6.18
CA LEU A 14 9.93 -14.17 5.91
C LEU A 14 8.50 -13.94 6.42
N ILE A 15 7.60 -14.91 6.24
CA ILE A 15 6.22 -14.83 6.74
C ILE A 15 6.21 -14.75 8.27
N ILE A 16 6.99 -15.61 8.94
CA ILE A 16 7.02 -15.66 10.41
C ILE A 16 7.70 -14.43 11.00
N CYS A 17 8.82 -13.97 10.42
CA CYS A 17 9.61 -12.89 11.00
C CYS A 17 9.07 -11.49 10.68
N VAL A 18 8.35 -11.30 9.57
CA VAL A 18 7.89 -9.97 9.15
C VAL A 18 6.36 -9.87 9.20
N ILE A 19 5.65 -10.75 8.49
CA ILE A 19 4.18 -10.64 8.34
C ILE A 19 3.45 -10.92 9.66
N PHE A 20 3.88 -11.92 10.43
CA PHE A 20 3.22 -12.27 11.69
C PHE A 20 3.30 -11.17 12.77
N PRO A 21 4.46 -10.53 13.02
CA PRO A 21 4.54 -9.35 13.88
C PRO A 21 3.59 -8.21 13.43
N MET A 22 3.50 -7.95 12.12
CA MET A 22 2.64 -6.89 11.58
C MET A 22 1.14 -7.19 11.78
N LEU A 23 0.74 -8.46 11.68
CA LEU A 23 -0.64 -8.88 11.95
C LEU A 23 -1.03 -8.73 13.43
N THR A 24 -0.10 -8.99 14.33
CA THR A 24 -0.33 -8.96 15.79
C THR A 24 -0.19 -7.56 16.37
N GLN A 25 0.37 -6.62 15.62
CA GLN A 25 0.57 -5.25 16.05
C GLN A 25 -0.74 -4.48 16.28
N GLY A 26 -0.75 -3.69 17.36
CA GLY A 26 -1.85 -2.80 17.72
C GLY A 26 -2.08 -1.69 16.71
N ILE A 27 -3.19 -0.98 16.85
CA ILE A 27 -3.31 0.34 16.23
C ILE A 27 -2.44 1.27 17.07
N MET A 28 -1.41 1.84 16.46
CA MET A 28 -0.43 2.66 17.18
C MET A 28 -0.76 4.16 17.12
N CYS A 29 -1.57 4.58 16.14
CA CYS A 29 -1.95 5.97 15.94
C CYS A 29 -3.38 6.23 16.46
N ASN A 30 -3.55 7.26 17.28
CA ASN A 30 -4.85 7.63 17.84
C ASN A 30 -5.88 8.01 16.76
N ASP A 31 -5.44 8.63 15.67
CA ASP A 31 -6.33 9.01 14.57
C ASP A 31 -6.95 7.79 13.89
N GLU A 32 -6.19 6.69 13.73
CA GLU A 32 -6.73 5.42 13.23
C GLU A 32 -7.72 4.79 14.22
N VAL A 33 -7.49 4.95 15.54
CA VAL A 33 -8.43 4.49 16.56
C VAL A 33 -9.75 5.25 16.44
N GLN A 34 -9.72 6.58 16.29
CA GLN A 34 -10.93 7.40 16.14
C GLN A 34 -11.69 7.07 14.84
N LEU A 35 -10.97 6.86 13.74
CA LEU A 35 -11.57 6.42 12.47
C LEU A 35 -12.18 5.03 12.60
N ARG A 36 -11.54 4.12 13.32
CA ARG A 36 -12.09 2.77 13.57
C ARG A 36 -13.33 2.82 14.44
N LEU A 37 -13.35 3.62 15.50
CA LEU A 37 -14.55 3.82 16.31
C LEU A 37 -15.69 4.40 15.46
N SER A 38 -15.37 5.34 14.58
CA SER A 38 -16.35 5.90 13.63
C SER A 38 -16.89 4.86 12.64
N ALA A 39 -16.05 3.91 12.20
CA ALA A 39 -16.46 2.80 11.36
C ALA A 39 -17.36 1.79 12.08
N GLN A 40 -17.08 1.52 13.36
CA GLN A 40 -17.90 0.65 14.21
C GLN A 40 -19.28 1.25 14.52
N MET A 41 -19.43 2.58 14.46
CA MET A 41 -20.74 3.26 14.54
C MET A 41 -21.56 3.16 13.24
N GLY A 42 -21.01 2.54 12.19
CA GLY A 42 -21.67 2.27 10.92
C GLY A 42 -21.10 3.06 9.75
N ILE A 43 -21.15 2.47 8.55
CA ILE A 43 -20.54 3.00 7.31
C ILE A 43 -21.07 4.40 6.96
N GLY A 44 -22.38 4.65 7.13
CA GLY A 44 -22.96 5.97 6.87
C GLY A 44 -22.45 7.05 7.82
N HIS A 45 -22.24 6.71 9.09
CA HIS A 45 -21.66 7.61 10.08
C HIS A 45 -20.18 7.86 9.78
N PHE A 46 -19.44 6.81 9.40
CA PHE A 46 -18.05 6.90 8.96
C PHE A 46 -17.88 7.87 7.78
N PHE A 47 -18.68 7.73 6.71
CA PHE A 47 -18.59 8.63 5.57
C PHE A 47 -18.95 10.07 5.93
N LYS A 48 -19.97 10.28 6.76
CA LYS A 48 -20.31 11.63 7.23
C LYS A 48 -19.17 12.25 8.02
N ASN A 49 -18.61 11.52 8.98
CA ASN A 49 -17.52 12.01 9.81
C ASN A 49 -16.23 12.22 8.99
N TYR A 50 -15.94 11.33 8.05
CA TYR A 50 -14.79 11.46 7.15
C TYR A 50 -14.91 12.66 6.21
N PHE A 51 -16.03 12.79 5.47
CA PHE A 51 -16.19 13.87 4.51
C PHE A 51 -16.37 15.24 5.18
N VAL A 52 -17.17 15.31 6.25
CA VAL A 52 -17.47 16.60 6.90
C VAL A 52 -16.34 17.01 7.83
N THR A 53 -15.97 16.16 8.78
CA THR A 53 -15.06 16.52 9.88
C THR A 53 -13.59 16.35 9.51
N GLU A 54 -13.22 15.30 8.77
CA GLU A 54 -11.82 15.09 8.37
C GLU A 54 -11.44 15.81 7.08
N CYS A 55 -12.35 15.94 6.12
CA CYS A 55 -12.04 16.50 4.81
C CYS A 55 -12.46 17.97 4.63
N LEU A 56 -13.70 18.33 4.93
CA LEU A 56 -14.17 19.71 4.75
C LEU A 56 -13.63 20.64 5.85
N GLU A 57 -13.80 20.29 7.11
CA GLU A 57 -13.39 21.15 8.24
C GLU A 57 -11.86 21.32 8.32
N LYS A 58 -11.08 20.31 7.95
CA LYS A 58 -9.61 20.39 7.93
C LYS A 58 -9.03 20.85 6.58
N GLY A 59 -9.87 21.20 5.61
CA GLY A 59 -9.43 21.69 4.29
C GLY A 59 -8.73 20.64 3.40
N ARG A 60 -8.97 19.35 3.63
CA ARG A 60 -8.33 18.21 2.93
C ARG A 60 -9.24 17.62 1.84
N MET A 61 -9.84 18.49 1.03
CA MET A 61 -10.88 18.08 0.06
C MET A 61 -10.33 17.16 -1.06
N LEU A 62 -9.09 17.37 -1.49
CA LEU A 62 -8.44 16.54 -2.53
C LEU A 62 -8.21 15.09 -2.05
N GLY A 63 -7.79 14.92 -0.79
CA GLY A 63 -7.64 13.60 -0.16
C GLY A 63 -8.96 12.88 0.09
N ALA A 64 -10.12 13.54 -0.06
CA ALA A 64 -11.43 12.92 0.13
C ALA A 64 -11.89 12.10 -1.08
N ILE A 65 -11.55 12.56 -2.29
CA ILE A 65 -12.15 12.09 -3.55
C ILE A 65 -11.50 10.81 -4.07
N GLY A 66 -10.26 10.52 -3.65
CA GLY A 66 -9.52 9.37 -4.17
C GLY A 66 -9.11 8.32 -3.14
N ASN A 67 -9.25 8.61 -1.84
CA ASN A 67 -8.57 7.82 -0.83
C ASN A 67 -9.36 6.55 -0.46
N MET A 68 -8.74 5.39 -0.69
CA MET A 68 -9.32 4.08 -0.44
C MET A 68 -9.16 3.61 1.01
N LYS A 69 -8.72 4.48 1.92
CA LYS A 69 -8.65 4.21 3.38
C LYS A 69 -9.88 3.50 3.91
N PHE A 70 -11.07 3.84 3.41
CA PHE A 70 -12.33 3.23 3.85
C PHE A 70 -12.32 1.70 3.72
N LEU A 71 -11.58 1.11 2.76
CA LEU A 71 -11.48 -0.34 2.56
C LEU A 71 -10.91 -1.06 3.79
N GLY A 72 -9.97 -0.44 4.51
CA GLY A 72 -9.45 -1.00 5.75
C GLY A 72 -10.51 -1.06 6.85
N TYR A 73 -11.45 -0.13 6.84
CA TYR A 73 -12.44 0.04 7.91
C TYR A 73 -13.80 -0.62 7.63
N ILE A 74 -13.95 -1.33 6.51
CA ILE A 74 -15.17 -2.10 6.18
C ILE A 74 -15.40 -3.23 7.19
N PHE A 75 -14.33 -3.78 7.77
CA PHE A 75 -14.39 -4.96 8.63
C PHE A 75 -14.12 -4.63 10.09
N GLU A 76 -15.03 -5.05 10.96
CA GLU A 76 -14.91 -4.86 12.42
C GLU A 76 -13.76 -5.68 13.03
N ASN A 77 -13.43 -6.82 12.41
CA ASN A 77 -12.38 -7.72 12.87
C ASN A 77 -10.99 -7.12 12.63
N ARG A 78 -10.21 -6.96 13.71
CA ARG A 78 -8.84 -6.41 13.69
C ARG A 78 -7.89 -7.15 12.76
N TYR A 79 -7.96 -8.48 12.74
CA TYR A 79 -7.08 -9.29 11.90
C TYR A 79 -7.39 -9.12 10.41
N VAL A 80 -8.67 -8.94 10.07
CA VAL A 80 -9.10 -8.70 8.68
C VAL A 80 -8.63 -7.32 8.22
N TYR A 81 -8.86 -6.28 9.01
CA TYR A 81 -8.34 -4.92 8.75
C TYR A 81 -6.82 -4.92 8.52
N ARG A 82 -6.05 -5.52 9.44
CA ARG A 82 -4.59 -5.59 9.30
C ARG A 82 -4.13 -6.43 8.11
N SER A 83 -4.90 -7.45 7.74
CA SER A 83 -4.59 -8.22 6.53
C SER A 83 -4.74 -7.37 5.27
N VAL A 84 -5.74 -6.50 5.19
CA VAL A 84 -5.91 -5.57 4.06
C VAL A 84 -4.71 -4.62 3.97
N ASP A 85 -4.29 -4.02 5.08
CA ASP A 85 -3.11 -3.14 5.13
C ASP A 85 -1.85 -3.87 4.60
N ILE A 86 -1.60 -5.09 5.08
CA ILE A 86 -0.45 -5.88 4.66
C ILE A 86 -0.52 -6.25 3.18
N ILE A 87 -1.70 -6.53 2.64
CA ILE A 87 -1.88 -6.79 1.20
C ILE A 87 -1.48 -5.56 0.37
N PHE A 88 -1.89 -4.35 0.79
CA PHE A 88 -1.49 -3.12 0.11
C PHE A 88 0.02 -2.89 0.19
N LEU A 89 0.63 -3.12 1.34
CA LEU A 89 2.09 -3.04 1.49
C LEU A 89 2.81 -4.01 0.56
N LEU A 90 2.42 -5.29 0.57
CA LEU A 90 3.03 -6.31 -0.27
C LEU A 90 2.83 -6.02 -1.77
N ALA A 91 1.67 -5.46 -2.14
CA ALA A 91 1.40 -5.03 -3.51
C ALA A 91 2.35 -3.92 -3.96
N GLY A 92 2.57 -2.90 -3.13
CA GLY A 92 3.55 -1.84 -3.42
C GLY A 92 4.98 -2.39 -3.54
N ILE A 93 5.44 -3.19 -2.58
CA ILE A 93 6.80 -3.78 -2.64
C ILE A 93 6.99 -4.69 -3.87
N ALA A 94 5.95 -5.43 -4.26
CA ALA A 94 5.97 -6.28 -5.44
C ALA A 94 6.02 -5.46 -6.73
N LEU A 95 5.23 -4.39 -6.83
CA LEU A 95 5.24 -3.47 -7.97
C LEU A 95 6.58 -2.76 -8.08
N PHE A 96 7.14 -2.26 -6.97
CA PHE A 96 8.49 -1.73 -6.92
C PHE A 96 9.53 -2.73 -7.44
N GLY A 97 9.46 -3.98 -6.96
CA GLY A 97 10.31 -5.07 -7.45
C GLY A 97 10.19 -5.26 -8.96
N TYR A 98 8.97 -5.22 -9.49
CA TYR A 98 8.72 -5.32 -10.92
C TYR A 98 9.30 -4.13 -11.71
N VAL A 99 9.21 -2.90 -11.18
CA VAL A 99 9.88 -1.72 -11.77
C VAL A 99 11.39 -1.93 -11.85
N ILE A 100 12.02 -2.40 -10.78
CA ILE A 100 13.46 -2.73 -10.76
C ILE A 100 13.80 -3.81 -11.79
N TYR A 101 12.94 -4.83 -11.93
CA TYR A 101 13.12 -5.84 -12.96
C TYR A 101 13.03 -5.24 -14.37
N LEU A 102 12.09 -4.33 -14.64
CA LEU A 102 11.97 -3.70 -15.95
C LEU A 102 13.21 -2.87 -16.31
N LEU A 103 13.83 -2.20 -15.33
CA LEU A 103 15.02 -1.37 -15.52
C LEU A 103 16.30 -2.19 -15.71
N PHE A 104 16.54 -3.20 -14.87
CA PHE A 104 17.81 -3.95 -14.85
C PHE A 104 17.74 -5.30 -15.56
N LYS A 105 16.53 -5.75 -15.95
CA LYS A 105 16.22 -7.05 -16.56
C LYS A 105 16.82 -8.26 -15.80
N ASN A 106 17.03 -8.11 -14.49
CA ASN A 106 17.60 -9.14 -13.62
C ASN A 106 16.64 -9.51 -12.47
N VAL A 107 15.99 -10.66 -12.61
CA VAL A 107 14.98 -11.16 -11.66
C VAL A 107 15.57 -11.38 -10.27
N LYS A 108 16.79 -11.92 -10.17
CA LYS A 108 17.42 -12.22 -8.87
C LYS A 108 17.71 -10.94 -8.10
N PHE A 109 18.19 -9.91 -8.80
CA PHE A 109 18.45 -8.60 -8.20
C PHE A 109 17.15 -7.93 -7.74
N SER A 110 16.11 -7.93 -8.58
CA SER A 110 14.78 -7.41 -8.23
C SER A 110 14.20 -8.08 -6.98
N ILE A 111 14.20 -9.41 -6.92
CA ILE A 111 13.71 -10.17 -5.75
C ILE A 111 14.53 -9.82 -4.50
N PHE A 112 15.86 -9.76 -4.62
CA PHE A 112 16.74 -9.39 -3.51
C PHE A 112 16.39 -8.01 -2.96
N VAL A 113 16.23 -7.01 -3.82
CA VAL A 113 15.88 -5.64 -3.41
C VAL A 113 14.51 -5.60 -2.72
N SER A 114 13.49 -6.25 -3.27
CA SER A 114 12.16 -6.33 -2.63
C SER A 114 12.21 -6.98 -1.24
N ILE A 115 13.00 -8.04 -1.08
CA ILE A 115 13.19 -8.69 0.23
C ILE A 115 13.91 -7.76 1.21
N MET A 116 14.95 -7.04 0.77
CA MET A 116 15.67 -6.10 1.62
C MET A 116 14.74 -4.97 2.10
N ILE A 117 13.91 -4.41 1.23
CA ILE A 117 12.92 -3.39 1.62
C ILE A 117 11.94 -3.93 2.66
N LEU A 118 11.45 -5.15 2.47
CA LEU A 118 10.50 -5.78 3.39
C LEU A 118 11.13 -6.05 4.77
N VAL A 119 12.38 -6.51 4.82
CA VAL A 119 13.10 -6.84 6.07
C VAL A 119 13.52 -5.59 6.84
N PHE A 120 13.96 -4.55 6.12
CA PHE A 120 14.45 -3.30 6.73
C PHE A 120 13.39 -2.19 6.77
N LEU A 121 12.11 -2.55 6.61
CA LEU A 121 11.02 -1.60 6.74
C LEU A 121 11.00 -1.06 8.19
N PRO A 122 11.14 0.25 8.41
CA PRO A 122 11.30 0.79 9.76
C PRO A 122 9.97 0.72 10.52
N ILE A 123 9.89 -0.15 11.53
CA ILE A 123 8.74 -0.20 12.44
C ILE A 123 8.83 1.00 13.40
N THR A 124 8.29 2.17 13.02
CA THR A 124 8.27 3.39 13.85
C THR A 124 6.87 3.83 14.28
N PHE A 125 6.76 4.65 15.34
CA PHE A 125 5.48 5.16 15.84
C PHE A 125 4.87 6.30 15.00
N GLU A 126 5.55 6.70 13.92
CA GLU A 126 5.10 7.78 13.03
C GLU A 126 4.10 7.28 11.99
N HIS A 127 3.61 8.18 11.13
CA HIS A 127 2.85 7.83 9.92
C HIS A 127 3.77 7.15 8.89
N SER A 128 4.32 6.00 9.28
CA SER A 128 5.25 5.22 8.50
C SER A 128 4.71 3.79 8.37
N LEU A 129 5.07 3.19 7.25
CA LEU A 129 4.78 1.80 6.99
C LEU A 129 5.64 0.96 7.95
N PRO A 130 5.08 -0.08 8.58
CA PRO A 130 3.79 -0.71 8.34
C PRO A 130 2.71 -0.37 9.37
N ASN A 131 2.88 0.74 10.10
CA ASN A 131 2.33 0.87 11.44
C ASN A 131 1.04 1.68 11.50
N ALA A 132 0.97 2.76 10.71
CA ALA A 132 -0.16 3.65 10.67
C ALA A 132 -0.44 4.13 9.24
N PHE A 133 -1.72 4.20 8.89
CA PHE A 133 -2.26 4.65 7.62
C PHE A 133 -1.57 4.01 6.42
N VAL A 134 -1.43 2.68 6.45
CA VAL A 134 -0.75 1.90 5.42
C VAL A 134 -1.37 2.15 4.05
N ILE A 135 -2.70 2.10 3.95
CA ILE A 135 -3.40 2.36 2.68
C ILE A 135 -3.19 3.81 2.21
N LEU A 136 -3.16 4.79 3.13
CA LEU A 136 -2.93 6.20 2.76
C LEU A 136 -1.58 6.39 2.07
N THR A 137 -0.55 5.73 2.57
CA THR A 137 0.83 5.92 2.16
C THR A 137 1.19 5.01 0.99
N MET A 138 0.65 3.78 0.96
CA MET A 138 0.87 2.83 -0.12
C MET A 138 0.04 3.13 -1.37
N GLN A 139 -1.16 3.70 -1.24
CA GLN A 139 -1.98 4.03 -2.40
C GLN A 139 -1.27 4.98 -3.39
N PRO A 140 -0.73 6.15 -2.99
CA PRO A 140 -0.03 7.04 -3.93
C PRO A 140 1.24 6.38 -4.47
N LEU A 141 1.95 5.58 -3.67
CA LEU A 141 3.13 4.83 -4.12
C LEU A 141 2.77 3.81 -5.22
N ILE A 142 1.74 3.00 -5.00
CA ILE A 142 1.24 2.03 -5.99
C ILE A 142 0.82 2.74 -7.29
N LEU A 143 0.09 3.85 -7.19
CA LEU A 143 -0.33 4.62 -8.36
C LEU A 143 0.88 5.19 -9.13
N LEU A 144 1.89 5.68 -8.41
CA LEU A 144 3.14 6.16 -8.99
C LEU A 144 3.91 5.03 -9.70
N GLU A 145 4.02 3.86 -9.07
CA GLU A 145 4.70 2.70 -9.66
C GLU A 145 3.99 2.18 -10.91
N VAL A 146 2.66 2.09 -10.89
CA VAL A 146 1.88 1.74 -12.08
C VAL A 146 2.03 2.79 -13.17
N SER A 147 2.08 4.08 -12.82
CA SER A 147 2.36 5.16 -13.76
C SER A 147 3.72 4.97 -14.44
N ILE A 148 4.77 4.66 -13.68
CA ILE A 148 6.12 4.38 -14.21
C ILE A 148 6.10 3.15 -15.13
N ILE A 149 5.40 2.08 -14.76
CA ILE A 149 5.28 0.87 -15.61
C ILE A 149 4.62 1.20 -16.95
N LEU A 150 3.55 2.00 -16.93
CA LEU A 150 2.87 2.45 -18.15
C LEU A 150 3.77 3.36 -19.00
N TYR A 151 4.57 4.21 -18.36
CA TYR A 151 5.55 5.05 -19.05
C TYR A 151 6.62 4.20 -19.76
N ILE A 152 7.19 3.21 -19.07
CA ILE A 152 8.16 2.28 -19.68
C ILE A 152 7.52 1.57 -20.90
N LYS A 153 6.27 1.10 -20.75
CA LYS A 153 5.56 0.45 -21.85
C LYS A 153 5.29 1.39 -23.02
N TYR A 154 5.02 2.67 -22.76
CA TYR A 154 4.91 3.68 -23.80
C TYR A 154 6.22 3.86 -24.55
N ILE A 155 7.36 3.94 -23.85
CA ILE A 155 8.67 4.07 -24.49
C ILE A 155 9.02 2.83 -25.33
N GLU A 156 8.68 1.62 -24.87
CA GLU A 156 9.00 0.39 -25.59
C GLU A 156 8.05 0.11 -26.79
N GLN A 157 6.79 0.54 -26.74
CA GLN A 157 5.74 0.15 -27.70
C GLN A 157 5.06 1.32 -28.42
N GLU A 158 5.46 2.56 -28.13
CA GLU A 158 4.85 3.81 -28.62
C GLU A 158 3.33 3.92 -28.39
N ASN A 159 2.81 3.21 -27.38
CA ASN A 159 1.38 3.12 -27.14
C ASN A 159 0.83 4.35 -26.40
N ILE A 160 0.21 5.27 -27.13
CA ILE A 160 -0.40 6.51 -26.60
C ILE A 160 -1.41 6.26 -25.46
N ARG A 161 -2.13 5.13 -25.46
CA ARG A 161 -3.07 4.83 -24.37
C ARG A 161 -2.34 4.62 -23.03
N ALA A 162 -1.14 4.06 -23.08
CA ALA A 162 -0.30 3.89 -21.89
C ALA A 162 0.21 5.25 -21.38
N LEU A 163 0.53 6.18 -22.28
CA LEU A 163 0.91 7.55 -21.90
C LEU A 163 -0.22 8.29 -21.20
N ILE A 164 -1.45 8.23 -21.74
CA ILE A 164 -2.62 8.87 -21.11
C ILE A 164 -2.87 8.28 -19.71
N GLY A 165 -2.83 6.96 -19.59
CA GLY A 165 -2.97 6.28 -18.30
C GLY A 165 -1.87 6.66 -17.31
N CYS A 166 -0.61 6.76 -17.77
CA CYS A 166 0.52 7.21 -16.97
C CYS A 166 0.29 8.60 -16.39
N VAL A 167 -0.06 9.58 -17.23
CA VAL A 167 -0.30 10.97 -16.80
C VAL A 167 -1.45 11.05 -15.81
N PHE A 168 -2.56 10.36 -16.09
CA PHE A 168 -3.71 10.34 -15.18
C PHE A 168 -3.36 9.75 -13.82
N LEU A 169 -2.70 8.58 -13.78
CA LEU A 169 -2.30 7.94 -12.52
C LEU A 169 -1.26 8.75 -11.75
N PHE A 170 -0.34 9.43 -12.45
CA PHE A 170 0.64 10.31 -11.82
C PHE A 170 -0.04 11.51 -11.16
N LEU A 171 -0.92 12.20 -11.87
CA LEU A 171 -1.67 13.34 -11.31
C LEU A 171 -2.56 12.91 -10.15
N TRP A 172 -3.15 11.72 -10.22
CA TRP A 172 -3.92 11.17 -9.11
C TRP A 172 -3.03 10.90 -7.90
N ALA A 173 -1.87 10.28 -8.09
CA ALA A 173 -0.91 10.03 -7.02
C ALA A 173 -0.47 11.33 -6.31
N MET A 174 -0.32 12.43 -7.05
CA MET A 174 0.03 13.75 -6.48
C MET A 174 -1.08 14.39 -5.63
N CYS A 175 -2.34 14.04 -5.89
CA CYS A 175 -3.50 14.63 -5.22
C CYS A 175 -3.95 13.87 -3.96
N LEU A 176 -3.32 12.73 -3.65
CA LEU A 176 -3.63 11.83 -2.53
C LEU A 176 -2.73 12.09 -1.33
#